data_AF-A0A961DJB3-F1
#
_entry.id   AF-A0A961DJB3-F1
#
_cell.length_a   1.000
_cell.length_b   1.000
_cell.length_c   1.000
_cell.angle_alpha   90.00
_cell.angle_beta   90.00
_cell.angle_gamma   90.00
#
_symmetry.space_group_name_H-M   'P 1'
#
loop_
_entity.id
_entity.type
_entity.pdbx_description
1 polymer ?
#
loop_
_entity_poly.entity_id
_entity_poly.type
_entity_poly.pdbx_seq_one_letter_code
_entity_poly.pdbx_strand_id
1 'polypeptide(L)'
;MTQTDAFIADLFADQSDDPILVCMTIDHADLAQPFRVVNDTVDLVSNSVTYTAYPFEFTPPEQRHGALYPAQITIDNVHRDIIMAIRDLLTAPTATAFIVRASDPDTVEMQFPEW
;
A
#
# COMPACT_ATOMS: atom_id res chain seq x y z
N MET A 1 -16.11 -6.56 -16.64
CA MET A 1 -15.26 -5.36 -16.45
C MET A 1 -13.99 -5.86 -15.82
N THR A 2 -13.00 -6.17 -16.65
CA THR A 2 -11.78 -6.88 -16.27
C THR A 2 -10.62 -5.95 -16.63
N GLN A 3 -10.52 -4.84 -15.90
CA GLN A 3 -9.44 -3.88 -16.07
C GLN A 3 -8.43 -3.96 -14.90
N THR A 4 -8.87 -4.50 -13.76
CA THR A 4 -8.06 -4.68 -12.55
C THR A 4 -7.02 -5.79 -12.70
N ASP A 5 -7.38 -6.94 -13.29
CA ASP A 5 -6.50 -8.13 -13.31
C ASP A 5 -5.25 -7.98 -14.19
N ALA A 6 -5.38 -7.32 -15.35
CA ALA A 6 -4.25 -7.08 -16.26
C ALA A 6 -3.31 -6.00 -15.71
N PHE A 7 -3.86 -5.00 -15.03
CA PHE A 7 -3.08 -3.94 -14.39
C PHE A 7 -2.34 -4.46 -13.16
N ILE A 8 -2.92 -5.40 -12.40
CA ILE A 8 -2.26 -6.07 -11.28
C ILE A 8 -1.12 -6.97 -11.79
N ALA A 9 -1.27 -7.65 -12.93
CA ALA A 9 -0.18 -8.41 -13.51
C ALA A 9 1.00 -7.51 -13.95
N ASP A 10 0.70 -6.30 -14.43
CA ASP A 10 1.71 -5.29 -14.80
C ASP A 10 2.36 -4.66 -13.55
N LEU A 11 1.62 -4.49 -12.45
CA LEU A 11 2.13 -4.05 -11.13
C LEU A 11 3.26 -4.96 -10.61
N PHE A 12 3.18 -6.26 -10.88
CA PHE A 12 4.19 -7.26 -10.49
C PHE A 12 5.16 -7.61 -11.63
N ALA A 13 5.10 -6.90 -12.77
CA ALA A 13 6.03 -7.11 -13.87
C ALA A 13 7.32 -6.32 -13.62
N ASP A 14 8.33 -7.03 -13.12
CA ASP A 14 9.68 -6.60 -12.70
C ASP A 14 10.56 -5.95 -13.80
N GLN A 15 9.99 -5.46 -14.91
CA GLN A 15 10.76 -4.97 -16.09
C GLN A 15 10.22 -3.67 -16.70
N SER A 16 9.80 -2.71 -15.88
CA SER A 16 9.50 -1.36 -16.38
C SER A 16 10.65 -0.40 -16.03
N ASP A 17 11.07 0.42 -16.99
CA ASP A 17 12.05 1.52 -16.77
C ASP A 17 11.54 2.58 -15.76
N ASP A 18 10.25 2.52 -15.44
CA ASP A 18 9.58 3.34 -14.42
C ASP A 18 8.82 2.41 -13.45
N PRO A 19 9.43 2.04 -12.31
CA PRO A 19 8.80 1.13 -11.37
C PRO A 19 7.57 1.77 -10.75
N ILE A 20 6.50 0.99 -10.68
CA ILE A 20 5.25 1.39 -10.04
C ILE A 20 5.38 1.12 -8.54
N LEU A 21 5.06 2.14 -7.73
CA LEU A 21 5.15 2.09 -6.28
C LEU A 21 3.75 2.14 -5.66
N VAL A 22 3.53 1.27 -4.68
CA VAL A 22 2.32 1.23 -3.85
C VAL A 22 2.60 2.01 -2.57
N CYS A 23 1.90 3.11 -2.40
CA CYS A 23 1.90 3.90 -1.17
C CYS A 23 0.68 3.53 -0.34
N MET A 24 0.88 3.32 0.96
CA MET A 24 -0.18 3.00 1.90
C MET A 24 -0.14 3.98 3.07
N THR A 25 -1.32 4.49 3.40
CA THR A 25 -1.57 5.32 4.57
C THR A 25 -2.49 4.56 5.51
N ILE A 26 -2.05 4.32 6.74
CA ILE A 26 -2.83 3.72 7.80
C ILE A 26 -3.13 4.81 8.81
N ASP A 27 -4.42 5.12 8.99
CA ASP A 27 -4.91 6.12 9.93
C ASP A 27 -5.78 5.48 11.01
N HIS A 28 -5.71 6.02 12.23
CA HIS A 28 -6.50 5.54 13.36
C HIS A 28 -6.57 6.59 14.46
N ALA A 29 -7.69 6.67 15.18
CA ALA A 29 -7.91 7.68 16.22
C ALA A 29 -6.90 7.64 17.38
N ASP A 30 -6.38 6.46 17.69
CA ASP A 30 -5.35 6.27 18.74
C ASP A 30 -3.92 6.58 18.27
N LEU A 31 -3.72 6.86 16.98
CA LEU A 31 -2.40 7.23 16.44
C LEU A 31 -2.20 8.74 16.48
N ALA A 32 -1.05 9.19 16.99
CA ALA A 32 -0.70 10.60 17.00
C ALA A 32 -0.47 11.15 15.57
N GLN A 33 -0.03 10.30 14.65
CA GLN A 33 0.13 10.60 13.23
C GLN A 33 -0.15 9.34 12.40
N PRO A 34 -0.70 9.48 11.17
CA PRO A 34 -0.93 8.35 10.28
C PRO A 34 0.39 7.70 9.87
N PHE A 35 0.42 6.36 9.81
CA PHE A 35 1.56 5.63 9.27
C PHE A 35 1.52 5.68 7.76
N ARG A 36 2.63 6.06 7.14
CA ARG A 36 2.77 6.21 5.70
C ARG A 36 3.95 5.39 5.23
N VAL A 37 3.68 4.38 4.42
CA VAL A 37 4.69 3.46 3.92
C VAL A 37 4.60 3.32 2.41
N VAL A 38 5.72 3.05 1.76
CA VAL A 38 5.81 2.78 0.32
C VAL A 38 6.52 1.44 0.11
N ASN A 39 6.10 0.64 -0.86
CA ASN A 39 6.70 -0.67 -1.17
C ASN A 39 8.08 -0.57 -1.85
N ASP A 40 8.93 0.33 -1.37
CA ASP A 40 10.24 0.58 -1.93
C ASP A 40 11.33 0.38 -0.88
N THR A 41 12.57 0.39 -1.33
CA THR A 41 13.78 0.42 -0.53
C THR A 41 14.25 1.83 -0.19
N VAL A 42 13.67 2.86 -0.82
CA VAL A 42 13.96 4.29 -0.59
C VAL A 42 12.69 5.04 -0.18
N ASP A 43 12.82 5.97 0.77
CA ASP A 43 11.72 6.84 1.19
C ASP A 43 11.21 7.66 -0.02
N LEU A 44 9.90 7.72 -0.17
CA LEU A 44 9.25 8.46 -1.25
C LEU A 44 8.62 9.73 -0.69
N VAL A 45 8.79 10.87 -1.37
CA VAL A 45 8.05 12.09 -1.07
C VAL A 45 7.03 12.32 -2.18
N SER A 46 5.74 12.30 -1.81
CA SER A 46 4.62 12.59 -2.70
C SER A 46 3.79 13.71 -2.09
N ASN A 47 3.51 14.76 -2.85
CA ASN A 47 2.67 15.89 -2.44
C ASN A 47 3.10 16.53 -1.10
N SER A 48 4.41 16.69 -0.88
CA SER A 48 5.02 17.16 0.39
C SER A 48 4.81 16.24 1.60
N VAL A 49 4.40 15.00 1.35
CA VAL A 49 4.23 13.96 2.36
C VAL A 49 5.30 12.89 2.17
N THR A 50 6.01 12.56 3.24
CA THR A 50 7.02 11.49 3.23
C THR A 50 6.36 10.14 3.54
N TYR A 51 6.62 9.17 2.69
CA TYR A 51 6.31 7.76 2.83
C TYR A 51 7.60 7.01 3.12
N THR A 52 7.63 6.29 4.23
CA THR A 52 8.80 5.53 4.63
C THR A 52 8.93 4.28 3.78
N ALA A 53 10.14 4.04 3.26
CA ALA A 53 10.45 2.83 2.52
C ALA A 53 10.23 1.62 3.42
N TYR A 54 9.34 0.75 2.98
CA TYR A 54 9.04 -0.46 3.69
C TYR A 54 8.82 -1.58 2.68
N PRO A 55 9.65 -2.64 2.66
CA PRO A 55 9.40 -3.78 1.80
C PRO A 55 8.16 -4.53 2.29
N PHE A 56 7.04 -4.36 1.60
CA PHE A 56 5.81 -5.11 1.79
C PHE A 56 5.22 -5.50 0.43
N GLU A 57 4.54 -6.64 0.39
CA GLU A 57 3.71 -7.02 -0.74
C GLU A 57 2.25 -6.70 -0.42
N PHE A 58 1.58 -6.01 -1.34
CA PHE A 58 0.15 -5.75 -1.29
C PHE A 58 -0.58 -6.67 -2.25
N THR A 59 -1.42 -7.55 -1.71
CA THR A 59 -2.36 -8.37 -2.47
C THR A 59 -3.76 -7.73 -2.36
N PRO A 60 -4.27 -7.12 -3.45
CA PRO A 60 -5.59 -6.52 -3.43
C PRO A 60 -6.70 -7.56 -3.18
N PRO A 61 -7.86 -7.13 -2.68
CA PRO A 61 -8.99 -8.03 -2.46
C PRO A 61 -9.53 -8.53 -3.80
N GLU A 62 -9.45 -9.83 -4.06
CA GLU A 62 -10.07 -10.44 -5.23
C GLU A 62 -11.51 -10.92 -4.92
N GLN A 63 -12.42 -10.76 -5.88
CA GLN A 63 -13.69 -11.48 -5.88
C GLN A 63 -13.58 -12.69 -6.79
N ARG A 64 -13.27 -13.85 -6.21
CA ARG A 64 -13.38 -15.14 -6.92
C ARG A 64 -14.58 -15.91 -6.41
N HIS A 65 -15.41 -16.39 -7.36
CA HIS A 65 -16.48 -17.35 -7.09
C HIS A 65 -17.45 -16.97 -5.94
N GLY A 66 -17.84 -15.69 -5.84
CA GLY A 66 -18.84 -15.25 -4.86
C GLY A 66 -18.34 -15.17 -3.41
N ALA A 67 -17.04 -15.39 -3.16
CA ALA A 67 -16.39 -15.08 -1.91
C ALA A 67 -15.65 -13.73 -2.03
N LEU A 68 -15.86 -12.85 -1.05
CA LEU A 68 -15.05 -11.66 -0.84
C LEU A 68 -13.76 -12.10 -0.16
N TYR A 69 -12.63 -12.03 -0.86
CA TYR A 69 -11.33 -12.23 -0.22
C TYR A 69 -10.86 -10.88 0.36
N PRO A 70 -10.42 -10.83 1.63
CA PRO A 70 -9.87 -9.61 2.20
C PRO A 70 -8.56 -9.25 1.51
N ALA A 71 -8.23 -7.95 1.48
CA ALA A 71 -6.92 -7.50 1.05
C ALA A 71 -5.86 -8.09 1.99
N GLN A 72 -4.78 -8.64 1.43
CA GLN A 72 -3.69 -9.23 2.20
C GLN A 72 -2.41 -8.41 2.01
N ILE A 73 -1.84 -7.93 3.11
CA ILE A 73 -0.53 -7.28 3.10
C ILE A 73 0.47 -8.25 3.74
N THR A 74 1.47 -8.66 2.97
CA THR A 74 2.58 -9.47 3.46
C THR A 74 3.75 -8.55 3.75
N ILE A 75 4.14 -8.48 5.02
CA ILE A 75 5.23 -7.61 5.48
C ILE A 75 6.40 -8.52 5.86
N ASP A 76 7.54 -8.36 5.20
CA ASP A 76 8.76 -9.06 5.63
C ASP A 76 9.20 -8.54 7.00
N ASN A 77 9.52 -9.47 7.90
CA ASN A 77 9.66 -9.30 9.36
C ASN A 77 10.92 -8.51 9.80
N VAL A 78 11.34 -7.52 9.01
CA VAL A 78 12.58 -6.77 9.22
C VAL A 78 12.38 -5.52 10.09
N HIS A 79 11.16 -4.98 10.19
CA HIS A 79 10.86 -3.81 11.03
C HIS A 79 9.66 -4.04 11.96
N ARG A 80 9.94 -4.23 13.25
CA ARG A 80 8.91 -4.54 14.28
C ARG A 80 7.99 -3.37 14.61
N ASP A 81 8.38 -2.14 14.29
CA ASP A 81 7.75 -0.93 14.82
C ASP A 81 6.32 -0.72 14.31
N ILE A 82 6.06 -1.00 13.02
CA ILE A 82 4.71 -0.86 12.44
C ILE A 82 3.76 -1.96 12.94
N ILE A 83 4.25 -3.19 13.11
CA ILE A 83 3.47 -4.32 13.62
C ILE A 83 3.08 -4.08 15.08
N MET A 84 4.00 -3.56 15.90
CA MET A 84 3.69 -3.20 17.29
C MET A 84 2.66 -2.08 17.35
N ALA A 85 2.80 -1.05 16.53
CA ALA A 85 1.86 0.05 16.49
C ALA A 85 0.44 -0.38 16.07
N ILE A 86 0.32 -1.30 15.10
CA ILE A 86 -0.98 -1.85 14.67
C ILE A 86 -1.56 -2.80 15.73
N ARG A 87 -0.71 -3.59 16.42
CA ARG A 87 -1.16 -4.54 17.46
C ARG A 87 -1.74 -3.85 18.71
N ASP A 88 -1.29 -2.64 19.01
CA ASP A 88 -1.78 -1.89 20.16
C ASP A 88 -3.12 -1.18 19.88
N LEU A 89 -3.62 -1.22 18.65
CA LEU A 89 -4.90 -0.61 18.29
C LEU A 89 -6.08 -1.45 18.82
N LEU A 90 -6.96 -0.80 19.58
CA LEU A 90 -8.16 -1.43 20.14
C LEU A 90 -9.31 -1.54 19.12
N THR A 91 -9.27 -0.72 18.08
CA THR A 91 -10.25 -0.69 16.98
C THR A 91 -9.56 -0.84 15.62
N ALA A 92 -10.33 -1.20 14.59
CA ALA A 92 -9.79 -1.41 13.25
C ALA A 92 -9.24 -0.08 12.69
N PRO A 93 -7.97 -0.01 12.25
CA PRO A 93 -7.44 1.13 11.51
C PRO A 93 -8.06 1.24 10.12
N THR A 94 -8.12 2.46 9.60
CA THR A 94 -8.50 2.72 8.21
C THR A 94 -7.24 2.73 7.37
N ALA A 95 -7.15 1.85 6.39
CA ALA A 95 -6.04 1.80 5.46
C ALA A 95 -6.47 2.31 4.07
N THR A 96 -5.69 3.23 3.53
CA THR A 96 -5.83 3.76 2.16
C THR A 96 -4.57 3.42 1.39
N ALA A 97 -4.71 2.67 0.30
CA ALA A 97 -3.61 2.40 -0.62
C ALA A 97 -3.82 3.15 -1.94
N PHE A 98 -2.74 3.67 -2.50
CA PHE A 98 -2.73 4.28 -3.82
C PHE A 98 -1.42 3.94 -4.54
N ILE A 99 -1.47 4.03 -5.85
CA ILE A 99 -0.39 3.64 -6.74
C ILE A 99 0.13 4.90 -7.41
N VAL A 100 1.46 5.06 -7.41
CA VAL A 100 2.19 6.13 -8.08
C VAL A 100 3.34 5.54 -8.88
N ARG A 101 3.97 6.36 -9.73
CA ARG A 101 5.22 5.96 -10.39
C ARG A 101 6.42 6.54 -9.65
N ALA A 102 7.55 5.84 -9.67
CA ALA A 102 8.78 6.36 -9.11
C ALA A 102 9.24 7.65 -9.83
N SER A 103 8.99 7.77 -11.14
CA SER A 103 9.35 8.96 -11.92
C SER A 103 8.45 10.18 -11.66
N ASP A 104 7.20 9.95 -11.24
CA ASP A 104 6.20 10.99 -10.96
C ASP A 104 5.36 10.60 -9.72
N PRO A 105 5.93 10.76 -8.51
CA PRO A 105 5.29 10.33 -7.27
C PRO A 105 4.10 11.22 -6.87
N ASP A 106 3.94 12.39 -7.48
CA ASP A 106 2.84 13.31 -7.18
C ASP A 106 1.56 12.93 -7.93
N THR A 107 1.68 12.15 -9.00
CA THR A 107 0.55 11.68 -9.81
C THR A 107 0.04 10.32 -9.31
N VAL A 108 -1.20 10.32 -8.80
CA VAL A 108 -1.90 9.09 -8.40
C VAL A 108 -2.48 8.41 -9.63
N GLU A 109 -1.95 7.24 -9.96
CA GLU A 109 -2.40 6.40 -11.08
C GLU A 109 -3.68 5.63 -10.72
N MET A 110 -3.75 5.15 -9.48
CA MET A 110 -4.89 4.39 -8.98
C MET A 110 -5.03 4.56 -7.47
N GLN A 111 -6.26 4.73 -6.99
CA GLN A 111 -6.57 4.76 -5.57
C GLN A 111 -7.51 3.60 -5.24
N PHE A 112 -7.16 2.83 -4.21
CA PHE A 112 -8.02 1.79 -3.69
C PHE A 112 -9.03 2.39 -2.68
N PRO A 113 -10.23 1.81 -2.57
CA PRO A 113 -11.19 2.22 -1.55
C PRO A 113 -10.62 2.00 -0.14
N GLU A 114 -11.03 2.83 0.80
CA GLU A 114 -10.68 2.70 2.22
C GLU A 114 -11.28 1.40 2.80
N TRP A 115 -10.51 0.70 3.63
CA TRP A 115 -10.95 -0.52 4.33
C TRP A 115 -10.46 -0.57 5.78
#